data_AF-A0A165PVH6-F1
#
_entry.id   AF-A0A165PVH6-F1
#
_cell.length_a   1.000
_cell.length_b   1.000
_cell.length_c   1.000
_cell.angle_alpha   90.00
_cell.angle_beta   90.00
_cell.angle_gamma   90.00
#
_symmetry.space_group_name_H-M   'P 1'
#
loop_
_entity.id
_entity.type
_entity.pdbx_description
1 polymer ?
#
loop_
_entity_poly.entity_id
_entity_poly.type
_entity_poly.pdbx_seq_one_letter_code
_entity_poly.pdbx_strand_id
1 'polypeptide(L)'
;MRAVALASLYALSASAASWIAPGAVWYDSAGTKIDAHGGMIIKPGDIFYWVGQSWESSTSPRIYSSKDLINWDNRGLANSVQWLYRPKFFVSGGRYHVRRLSQSRVTCRTFALDMGSN
;
A
#
# COMPACT_ATOMS: atom_id res chain seq x y z
N MET A 1 5.43 -54.20 24.83
CA MET A 1 6.53 -53.46 24.17
C MET A 1 5.97 -52.18 23.57
N ARG A 2 6.54 -51.04 23.98
CA ARG A 2 6.67 -49.74 23.28
C ARG A 2 5.39 -48.95 22.92
N ALA A 3 5.09 -47.96 23.77
CA ALA A 3 4.37 -46.75 23.39
C ALA A 3 5.28 -45.88 22.51
N VAL A 4 4.78 -45.41 21.36
CA VAL A 4 5.48 -44.47 20.48
C VAL A 4 4.87 -43.09 20.70
N ALA A 5 5.62 -42.19 21.31
CA ALA A 5 5.24 -40.79 21.46
C ALA A 5 5.58 -40.03 20.17
N LEU A 6 4.58 -39.44 19.53
CA LEU A 6 4.76 -38.52 18.40
C LEU A 6 5.05 -37.12 18.95
N ALA A 7 6.30 -36.68 18.87
CA ALA A 7 6.67 -35.30 19.16
C ALA A 7 6.39 -34.43 17.91
N SER A 8 5.43 -33.52 18.01
CA SER A 8 5.13 -32.54 16.97
C SER A 8 6.26 -31.50 16.90
N LEU A 9 6.98 -31.44 15.78
CA LEU A 9 7.94 -30.38 15.49
C LEU A 9 7.19 -29.08 15.16
N TYR A 10 7.22 -28.11 16.07
CA TYR A 10 6.93 -26.71 15.73
C TYR A 10 8.15 -26.13 15.03
N ALA A 11 8.05 -25.88 13.72
CA ALA A 11 9.06 -25.12 13.00
C ALA A 11 9.01 -23.66 13.46
N LEU A 12 10.04 -23.19 14.15
CA LEU A 12 10.24 -21.76 14.36
C LEU A 12 10.69 -21.14 13.03
N SER A 13 9.78 -20.46 12.35
CA SER A 13 10.15 -19.57 11.24
C SER A 13 10.93 -18.39 11.82
N ALA A 14 12.24 -18.36 11.58
CA ALA A 14 13.04 -17.18 11.85
C ALA A 14 12.59 -16.07 10.89
N SER A 15 11.99 -15.01 11.42
CA SER A 15 11.76 -13.77 10.66
C SER A 15 13.13 -13.20 10.31
N ALA A 16 13.56 -13.35 9.07
CA ALA A 16 14.74 -12.63 8.58
C ALA A 16 14.55 -11.14 8.85
N ALA A 17 15.59 -10.45 9.30
CA ALA A 17 15.57 -9.00 9.37
C ALA A 17 15.31 -8.49 7.94
N SER A 18 14.21 -7.79 7.75
CA SER A 18 13.83 -7.20 6.47
C SER A 18 14.22 -5.72 6.52
N TRP A 19 14.91 -5.25 5.49
CA TRP A 19 15.39 -3.88 5.40
C TRP A 19 15.03 -3.28 4.05
N ILE A 20 14.84 -1.96 4.04
CA ILE A 20 14.69 -1.21 2.80
C ILE A 20 16.09 -0.99 2.23
N ALA A 21 16.28 -1.32 0.96
CA ALA A 21 17.50 -1.01 0.20
C ALA A 21 17.21 0.16 -0.76
N PRO A 22 17.51 1.42 -0.39
CA PRO A 22 17.21 2.57 -1.23
C PRO A 22 17.88 2.45 -2.61
N GLY A 23 17.12 2.73 -3.68
CA GLY A 23 17.59 2.63 -5.06
C GLY A 23 17.45 1.23 -5.68
N ALA A 24 17.28 0.17 -4.88
CA ALA A 24 16.93 -1.15 -5.40
C ALA A 24 15.47 -1.19 -5.88
N VAL A 25 15.16 -2.09 -6.81
CA VAL A 25 13.78 -2.35 -7.21
C VAL A 25 13.05 -2.98 -6.02
N TRP A 26 11.90 -2.39 -5.66
CA TRP A 26 11.04 -2.90 -4.60
C TRP A 26 9.84 -3.63 -5.22
N TYR A 27 9.68 -4.90 -4.87
CA TYR A 27 8.58 -5.74 -5.32
C TYR A 27 7.48 -5.84 -4.24
N ASP A 28 6.24 -5.91 -4.67
CA ASP A 28 5.08 -6.21 -3.84
C ASP A 28 5.02 -7.71 -3.49
N SER A 29 4.08 -8.10 -2.62
CA SER A 29 3.93 -9.51 -2.19
C SER A 29 3.60 -10.48 -3.33
N ALA A 30 3.16 -9.98 -4.48
CA ALA A 30 2.91 -10.79 -5.68
C ALA A 30 4.13 -10.85 -6.63
N GLY A 31 5.27 -10.29 -6.23
CA GLY A 31 6.47 -10.23 -7.07
C GLY A 31 6.39 -9.20 -8.20
N THR A 32 5.41 -8.29 -8.17
CA THR A 32 5.29 -7.20 -9.15
C THR A 32 6.04 -5.97 -8.64
N LYS A 33 6.71 -5.24 -9.53
CA LYS A 33 7.40 -4.00 -9.15
C LYS A 33 6.39 -2.99 -8.60
N ILE A 34 6.71 -2.41 -7.44
CA ILE A 34 5.89 -1.34 -6.87
C ILE A 34 5.98 -0.09 -7.75
N ASP A 35 4.81 0.32 -8.24
CA ASP A 35 4.60 1.54 -9.05
C ASP A 35 3.74 2.55 -8.26
N ALA A 36 4.39 3.31 -7.37
CA ALA A 36 3.75 4.23 -6.44
C ALA A 36 4.60 5.51 -6.21
N HIS A 37 4.77 6.32 -7.25
CA HIS A 37 5.64 7.49 -7.24
C HIS A 37 5.04 8.73 -6.55
N GLY A 38 5.89 9.56 -5.94
CA GLY A 38 5.53 10.90 -5.44
C GLY A 38 4.35 10.93 -4.46
N GLY A 39 4.15 9.83 -3.73
CA GLY A 39 2.96 9.49 -2.97
C GLY A 39 2.84 10.03 -1.55
N MET A 40 2.10 9.31 -0.71
CA MET A 40 1.99 9.49 0.74
C MET A 40 1.66 8.16 1.41
N ILE A 41 2.17 7.96 2.62
CA ILE A 41 1.81 6.83 3.50
C ILE A 41 0.99 7.37 4.67
N ILE A 42 -0.07 6.65 5.06
CA ILE A 42 -0.86 6.87 6.29
C ILE A 42 -1.04 5.56 7.04
N LYS A 43 -1.38 5.61 8.33
CA LYS A 43 -1.66 4.42 9.15
C LYS A 43 -3.00 4.52 9.90
N PRO A 44 -4.14 4.29 9.23
CA PRO A 44 -5.39 4.00 9.92
C PRO A 44 -5.29 2.69 10.70
N GLY A 45 -5.45 2.75 12.02
CA GLY A 45 -5.34 1.58 12.91
C GLY A 45 -3.96 0.91 12.82
N ASP A 46 -3.96 -0.37 12.44
CA ASP A 46 -2.75 -1.20 12.38
C ASP A 46 -2.19 -1.42 10.98
N ILE A 47 -2.85 -0.90 9.95
CA ILE A 47 -2.43 -1.08 8.55
C ILE A 47 -1.88 0.23 8.00
N PHE A 48 -0.70 0.17 7.41
CA PHE A 48 -0.15 1.23 6.59
C PHE A 48 -0.77 1.18 5.19
N TYR A 49 -1.13 2.34 4.65
CA TYR A 49 -1.58 2.49 3.27
C TYR A 49 -0.67 3.48 2.55
N TRP A 50 -0.20 3.10 1.37
CA TRP A 50 0.63 3.92 0.52
C TRP A 50 -0.10 4.21 -0.79
N VAL A 51 -0.41 5.49 -1.03
CA VAL A 51 -0.88 5.94 -2.34
C VAL A 51 0.28 6.53 -3.13
N GLY A 52 0.37 6.20 -4.41
CA GLY A 52 1.36 6.78 -5.31
C GLY A 52 0.89 6.81 -6.76
N GLN A 53 1.53 7.63 -7.58
CA GLN A 53 1.31 7.69 -9.01
C GLN A 53 1.85 6.42 -9.69
N SER A 54 1.06 5.78 -10.54
CA SER A 54 1.48 4.66 -11.38
C SER A 54 1.79 5.11 -12.80
N TRP A 55 2.99 4.85 -13.29
CA TRP A 55 3.36 5.15 -14.68
C TRP A 55 2.71 4.18 -15.68
N GLU A 56 2.53 2.92 -15.28
CA GLU A 56 1.97 1.88 -16.15
C GLU A 56 0.47 2.07 -16.43
N SER A 57 -0.22 2.84 -15.59
CA SER A 57 -1.68 3.04 -15.65
C SER A 57 -2.06 4.47 -16.05
N SER A 58 -1.39 5.03 -17.06
CA SER A 58 -1.62 6.42 -17.54
C SER A 58 -1.56 7.45 -16.39
N THR A 59 -0.62 7.27 -15.47
CA THR A 59 -0.43 8.22 -14.36
C THR A 59 -1.63 8.22 -13.37
N SER A 60 -2.37 7.11 -13.28
CA SER A 60 -3.44 6.93 -12.30
C SER A 60 -2.89 6.54 -10.93
N PRO A 61 -3.48 6.96 -9.82
CA PRO A 61 -2.99 6.61 -8.49
C PRO A 61 -3.26 5.14 -8.15
N ARG A 62 -2.27 4.45 -7.58
CA ARG A 62 -2.34 3.09 -7.06
C ARG A 62 -2.18 3.08 -5.54
N ILE A 63 -2.79 2.11 -4.87
CA ILE A 63 -2.71 1.94 -3.43
C ILE A 63 -2.06 0.61 -3.09
N TYR A 64 -1.21 0.63 -2.08
CA TYR A 64 -0.65 -0.55 -1.44
C TYR A 64 -0.99 -0.55 0.06
N SER A 65 -1.02 -1.72 0.68
CA SER A 65 -1.12 -1.86 2.13
C SER A 65 0.01 -2.66 2.72
N SER A 66 0.42 -2.35 3.95
CA SER A 66 1.47 -3.08 4.67
C SER A 66 1.20 -3.11 6.16
N LYS A 67 1.71 -4.11 6.88
CA LYS A 67 1.74 -4.14 8.35
C LYS A 67 3.09 -3.71 8.93
N ASP A 68 4.14 -3.73 8.12
CA ASP A 68 5.54 -3.63 8.57
C ASP A 68 6.38 -2.60 7.80
N LEU A 69 5.75 -1.86 6.87
CA LEU A 69 6.38 -0.90 5.94
C LEU A 69 7.37 -1.52 4.94
N ILE A 70 7.51 -2.85 4.93
CA ILE A 70 8.50 -3.55 4.10
C ILE A 70 7.82 -4.41 3.04
N ASN A 71 6.83 -5.19 3.45
CA ASN A 71 6.03 -6.05 2.58
C ASN A 71 4.73 -5.32 2.23
N TRP A 72 4.51 -5.10 0.94
CA TRP A 72 3.39 -4.31 0.45
C TRP A 72 2.47 -5.15 -0.44
N ASP A 73 1.18 -5.18 -0.13
CA ASP A 73 0.15 -5.79 -0.96
C ASP A 73 -0.49 -4.74 -1.87
N ASN A 74 -0.57 -5.03 -3.17
CA ASN A 74 -1.22 -4.17 -4.15
C ASN A 74 -2.75 -4.21 -3.97
N ARG A 75 -3.37 -3.05 -3.72
CA ARG A 75 -4.83 -2.88 -3.58
C ARG A 75 -5.50 -2.39 -4.86
N GLY A 76 -4.74 -2.25 -5.96
CA GLY A 76 -5.23 -1.77 -7.23
C GLY A 76 -5.24 -0.25 -7.36
N LEU A 77 -5.91 0.24 -8.40
CA LEU A 77 -6.04 1.68 -8.66
C LEU A 77 -7.00 2.32 -7.66
N ALA A 78 -6.61 3.47 -7.12
CA ALA A 78 -7.46 4.25 -6.22
C ALA A 78 -8.68 4.83 -6.93
N ASN A 79 -8.56 5.08 -8.24
CA ASN A 79 -9.62 5.58 -9.12
C ASN A 79 -9.22 5.40 -10.60
N SER A 80 -10.13 5.74 -11.50
CA SER A 80 -9.90 5.76 -12.96
C SER A 80 -9.39 7.11 -13.49
N VAL A 81 -8.95 8.03 -12.62
CA VAL A 81 -8.46 9.35 -13.02
C VAL A 81 -7.00 9.27 -13.42
N GLN A 82 -6.75 9.57 -14.69
CA GLN A 82 -5.43 9.62 -15.29
C GLN A 82 -4.71 10.95 -15.02
N TRP A 83 -3.40 10.99 -15.27
CA TRP A 83 -2.57 12.20 -15.18
C TRP A 83 -2.62 12.88 -13.80
N LEU A 84 -2.67 12.07 -12.73
CA LEU A 84 -2.74 12.54 -11.36
C LEU A 84 -1.34 12.52 -10.74
N TYR A 85 -0.72 13.70 -10.70
CA TYR A 85 0.59 13.89 -10.09
C TYR A 85 0.50 14.09 -8.58
N ARG A 86 1.44 13.45 -7.88
CA ARG A 86 1.65 13.54 -6.44
C ARG A 86 0.36 13.32 -5.62
N PRO A 87 -0.34 12.18 -5.75
CA PRO A 87 -1.51 11.89 -4.93
C PRO A 87 -1.19 12.00 -3.43
N LYS A 88 -2.11 12.59 -2.67
CA LYS A 88 -2.02 12.70 -1.22
C LYS A 88 -3.34 12.23 -0.61
N PHE A 89 -3.24 11.53 0.51
CA PHE A 89 -4.42 11.26 1.32
C PHE A 89 -4.87 12.56 2.02
N PHE A 90 -6.18 12.66 2.23
CA PHE A 90 -6.85 13.71 3.00
C PHE A 90 -7.99 13.06 3.78
N VAL A 91 -8.21 13.50 5.01
CA VAL A 91 -9.26 12.95 5.89
C VAL A 91 -10.32 14.01 6.12
N SER A 92 -11.59 13.66 5.91
CA SER A 92 -12.73 14.55 6.14
C SER A 92 -13.95 13.74 6.57
N GLY A 93 -14.58 14.11 7.69
CA GLY A 93 -15.76 13.42 8.21
C GLY A 93 -15.55 11.93 8.47
N GLY A 94 -14.35 11.53 8.93
CA GLY A 94 -13.98 10.13 9.17
C GLY A 94 -13.73 9.30 7.91
N ARG A 95 -13.76 9.91 6.72
CA ARG A 95 -13.48 9.24 5.45
C ARG A 95 -12.14 9.66 4.90
N TYR A 96 -11.50 8.72 4.20
CA TYR A 96 -10.23 8.94 3.54
C TYR A 96 -10.41 9.21 2.07
N HIS A 97 -9.62 10.14 1.58
CA HIS A 97 -9.74 10.68 0.25
C HIS A 97 -8.39 10.82 -0.42
N VAL A 98 -8.31 10.54 -1.73
CA VAL A 98 -7.13 10.87 -2.53
C VAL A 98 -7.41 12.12 -3.34
N ARG A 99 -6.56 13.14 -3.17
CA ARG A 99 -6.70 14.45 -3.86
C ARG A 99 -5.67 14.60 -4.98
N ARG A 100 -6.11 15.21 -6.08
CA ARG A 100 -5.28 15.76 -7.17
C ARG A 100 -4.82 17.17 -6.83
N LEU A 101 -3.55 17.49 -7.07
CA LEU A 101 -3.11 18.87 -7.26
C LEU A 101 -3.24 19.20 -8.76
N SER A 102 -4.20 20.04 -9.11
CA SER A 102 -4.39 20.53 -10.48
C SER A 102 -3.66 21.86 -10.63
N GLN A 103 -2.77 21.99 -11.62
CA GLN A 103 -2.04 23.24 -11.87
C GLN A 103 -2.93 24.37 -12.41
N SER A 104 -4.16 24.10 -12.86
CA SER A 104 -4.95 25.10 -13.62
C SER A 104 -6.47 25.14 -13.34
N ARG A 105 -7.02 24.32 -12.43
CA ARG A 105 -8.46 24.40 -12.05
C ARG A 105 -8.77 23.63 -10.77
N VAL A 106 -9.40 24.28 -9.79
CA VAL A 106 -9.81 23.75 -8.48
C VAL A 106 -11.09 22.90 -8.62
N THR A 107 -11.06 21.85 -9.42
CA THR A 107 -12.14 20.84 -9.39
C THR A 107 -11.73 19.70 -8.46
N CYS A 108 -12.36 19.67 -7.29
CA CYS A 108 -12.13 18.68 -6.25
C CYS A 108 -12.89 17.39 -6.60
N ARG A 109 -12.22 16.43 -7.23
CA ARG A 109 -12.74 15.04 -7.28
C ARG A 109 -12.06 14.26 -6.17
N THR A 110 -12.87 13.96 -5.17
CA THR A 110 -12.50 13.27 -3.95
C THR A 110 -13.05 11.86 -4.06
N PHE A 111 -12.19 10.85 -4.00
CA PHE A 111 -12.60 9.46 -4.02
C PHE A 111 -12.53 8.91 -2.60
N ALA A 112 -13.65 8.47 -2.05
CA ALA A 112 -13.65 7.76 -0.78
C ALA A 112 -13.00 6.40 -0.96
N LEU A 113 -12.05 6.07 -0.09
CA LEU A 113 -11.48 4.73 -0.02
C LEU A 113 -12.05 4.02 1.19
N ASP A 114 -12.58 2.83 0.96
CA ASP A 114 -12.91 1.92 2.05
C ASP A 114 -11.61 1.26 2.52
N MET A 115 -11.07 1.76 3.63
CA MET A 115 -9.83 1.25 4.23
C MET A 115 -10.09 0.47 5.52
N GLY A 116 -11.33 0.00 5.70
CA GLY A 116 -11.79 -0.63 6.94
C GLY A 116 -12.06 0.41 8.03
N SER A 117 -13.10 0.19 8.82
CA SER A 117 -13.32 0.96 10.05
C SER A 117 -12.27 0.55 11.10
N ASN A 118 -11.81 1.52 11.89
CA ASN A 118 -11.21 1.21 13.19
C ASN A 118 -12.23 0.47 14.07
#